data_AF-A0A9E0Q0E9-F1
#
_entry.id   AF-A0A9E0Q0E9-F1
#
_cell.length_a   1.000
_cell.length_b   1.000
_cell.length_c   1.000
_cell.angle_alpha   90.00
_cell.angle_beta   90.00
_cell.angle_gamma   90.00
#
_symmetry.space_group_name_H-M   'P 1'
#
loop_
_entity.id
_entity.type
_entity.pdbx_description
1 polymer ?
#
loop_
_entity_poly.entity_id
_entity_poly.type
_entity_poly.pdbx_seq_one_letter_code
_entity_poly.pdbx_strand_id
1 'polypeptide(L)'
;MVHNFVSVITRHWVSLVGAIIALVALVMIVLLIGLQLTGFDGGAYLGIITYMLLPAVSGLGLVLIPVGVWLRRRQEAAAAAHHEAAPRALPVIDLNNERTRGLLIVSVLVGMISTVLIAGATVKGIKEMETVAFCGTVCHTVMEPEHVAFQRSPHSKITCADCHIGAGADWFVKSKISGSWQLVSVAFNLYPTPVTSPVHDLRPARDTCEQCHWPTKHVGDKLQVKTQFADDEANTETKTVLVMKVGGQQGTASTGIHWHVDRGVEIRYLTDPTRQKVYDIEMTTPAGKKVFKTEAAPDGPVEWRTMDCVDCHNRPAHIFYPADKEINRAMEDGRIDKGLPFIKREGLRVLQEGQYASKEEAKAGIAGEVANFYKANYAELATAKAAEIQAAGAALGDIYSWNVFPKMKVTWGTHINNLGHSDEAPGCFRCHDKKHQTAEGQRIGAKCSTCHAVLADEEEDPEILQALKP
;
A
#
# COMPACT_ATOMS: atom_id res chain seq x y z
N MET A 1 -2.08 56.64 -11.42
CA MET A 1 -2.30 55.67 -10.31
C MET A 1 -1.32 54.51 -10.36
N VAL A 2 -1.17 53.81 -11.50
CA VAL A 2 -0.22 52.69 -11.69
C VAL A 2 1.25 53.05 -11.43
N HIS A 3 1.70 54.22 -11.89
CA HIS A 3 3.08 54.70 -11.68
C HIS A 3 3.44 54.84 -10.19
N ASN A 4 2.49 55.30 -9.36
CA ASN A 4 2.69 55.45 -7.92
C ASN A 4 2.70 54.09 -7.20
N PHE A 5 1.89 53.13 -7.67
CA PHE A 5 1.83 51.79 -7.09
C PHE A 5 3.11 50.99 -7.34
N VAL A 6 3.60 50.96 -8.59
CA VAL A 6 4.85 50.28 -8.94
C VAL A 6 6.02 50.89 -8.19
N SER A 7 6.10 52.23 -8.15
CA SER A 7 7.14 52.94 -7.39
C SER A 7 7.13 52.60 -5.89
N VAL A 8 5.96 52.38 -5.29
CA VAL A 8 5.87 52.03 -3.86
C VAL A 8 6.36 50.62 -3.58
N ILE A 9 6.08 49.67 -4.48
CA ILE A 9 6.42 48.25 -4.30
C ILE A 9 7.89 47.96 -4.64
N THR A 10 8.52 48.76 -5.49
CA THR A 10 9.93 48.57 -5.89
C THR A 10 10.92 49.44 -5.11
N ARG A 11 10.50 50.08 -4.01
CA ARG A 11 11.37 50.97 -3.19
C ARG A 11 12.19 50.22 -2.12
N HIS A 12 11.81 49.00 -1.79
CA HIS A 12 12.54 48.15 -0.84
C HIS A 12 12.75 46.77 -1.46
N TRP A 13 13.90 46.15 -1.19
CA TRP A 13 14.21 44.84 -1.75
C TRP A 13 13.23 43.76 -1.28
N VAL A 14 12.74 43.84 -0.03
CA VAL A 14 11.74 42.92 0.52
C VAL A 14 10.40 43.00 -0.23
N SER A 15 9.95 44.21 -0.57
CA SER A 15 8.69 44.37 -1.31
C SER A 15 8.84 43.97 -2.77
N LEU A 16 10.02 44.18 -3.36
CA LEU A 16 10.36 43.70 -4.71
C LEU A 16 10.38 42.16 -4.78
N VAL A 17 11.05 41.50 -3.82
CA VAL A 17 11.07 40.03 -3.71
C VAL A 17 9.66 39.49 -3.49
N GLY A 18 8.87 40.12 -2.61
CA GLY A 18 7.47 39.75 -2.38
C GLY A 18 6.61 39.81 -3.65
N ALA A 19 6.76 40.88 -4.44
CA ALA A 19 6.05 41.04 -5.71
C ALA A 19 6.46 39.99 -6.75
N ILE A 20 7.75 39.66 -6.85
CA ILE A 20 8.25 38.60 -7.74
C ILE A 20 7.67 37.25 -7.33
N ILE A 21 7.72 36.90 -6.04
CA ILE A 21 7.17 35.64 -5.52
C ILE A 21 5.67 35.54 -5.83
N ALA A 22 4.90 36.58 -5.54
CA ALA A 22 3.46 36.60 -5.78
C ALA A 22 3.11 36.43 -7.26
N LEU A 23 3.83 37.14 -8.15
CA LEU A 23 3.61 37.07 -9.59
C LEU A 23 3.99 35.70 -10.17
N VAL A 24 5.17 35.17 -9.81
CA VAL A 24 5.63 33.86 -10.30
C VAL A 24 4.69 32.75 -9.83
N ALA A 25 4.28 32.78 -8.55
CA ALA A 25 3.31 31.82 -8.03
C ALA A 25 1.96 31.91 -8.74
N LEU A 26 1.47 33.12 -9.02
CA LEU A 26 0.22 33.32 -9.75
C LEU A 26 0.28 32.80 -11.19
N VAL A 27 1.37 33.12 -11.92
CA VAL A 27 1.58 32.61 -13.28
C VAL A 27 1.61 31.08 -13.28
N MET A 28 2.32 30.49 -12.31
CA MET A 28 2.37 29.05 -12.12
C MET A 28 1.00 28.43 -11.86
N ILE A 29 0.18 29.03 -10.99
CA ILE A 29 -1.19 28.57 -10.74
C ILE A 29 -2.00 28.56 -12.04
N VAL A 30 -1.95 29.65 -12.81
CA VAL A 30 -2.70 29.78 -14.07
C VAL A 30 -2.25 28.72 -15.09
N LEU A 31 -0.93 28.49 -15.22
CA LEU A 31 -0.39 27.48 -16.13
C LEU A 31 -0.81 26.06 -15.73
N LEU A 32 -0.74 25.72 -14.44
CA LEU A 32 -1.11 24.39 -13.96
C LEU A 32 -2.62 24.13 -14.08
N ILE A 33 -3.47 25.13 -13.80
CA ILE A 33 -4.92 25.05 -14.05
C ILE A 33 -5.17 24.87 -15.55
N GLY A 34 -4.50 25.64 -16.41
CA GLY A 34 -4.59 25.50 -17.86
C GLY A 34 -4.24 24.08 -18.33
N LEU A 35 -3.21 23.47 -17.75
CA LEU A 35 -2.82 22.09 -18.04
C LEU A 35 -3.92 21.10 -17.59
N GLN A 36 -4.50 21.28 -16.40
CA GLN A 36 -5.60 20.43 -15.92
C GLN A 36 -6.84 20.50 -16.83
N LEU A 37 -7.17 21.68 -17.36
CA LEU A 37 -8.28 21.85 -18.31
C LEU A 37 -8.10 21.05 -19.61
N THR A 38 -6.86 20.68 -19.96
CA THR A 38 -6.56 19.81 -21.11
C THR A 38 -6.72 18.31 -20.81
N GLY A 39 -7.14 17.94 -19.60
CA GLY A 39 -7.30 16.55 -19.16
C GLY A 39 -6.05 15.92 -18.54
N PHE A 40 -5.08 16.74 -18.12
CA PHE A 40 -3.90 16.25 -17.41
C PHE A 40 -4.18 16.09 -15.91
N ASP A 41 -4.30 14.85 -15.44
CA ASP A 41 -4.59 14.55 -14.03
C ASP A 41 -3.39 14.78 -13.09
N GLY A 42 -2.14 14.74 -13.59
CA GLY A 42 -0.93 15.12 -12.86
C GLY A 42 -0.61 14.40 -11.55
N GLY A 43 -1.36 13.36 -11.19
CA GLY A 43 -1.18 12.57 -9.97
C GLY A 43 -1.79 13.22 -8.73
N ALA A 44 -1.68 12.53 -7.58
CA ALA A 44 -2.37 12.90 -6.35
C ALA A 44 -1.91 14.27 -5.79
N TYR A 45 -0.73 14.74 -6.18
CA TYR A 45 -0.09 15.93 -5.66
C TYR A 45 -0.35 17.20 -6.48
N LEU A 46 -0.76 17.09 -7.76
CA LEU A 46 -0.91 18.26 -8.63
C LEU A 46 -1.94 19.24 -8.07
N GLY A 47 -3.06 18.73 -7.57
CA GLY A 47 -4.09 19.55 -6.92
C GLY A 47 -3.56 20.30 -5.70
N ILE A 48 -2.73 19.65 -4.87
CA ILE A 48 -2.18 20.25 -3.64
C ILE A 48 -1.22 21.40 -3.98
N ILE A 49 -0.33 21.18 -4.95
CA ILE A 49 0.61 22.22 -5.40
C ILE A 49 -0.17 23.41 -5.96
N THR A 50 -1.14 23.15 -6.83
CA THR A 50 -1.88 24.17 -7.56
C THR A 50 -2.84 24.96 -6.66
N TYR A 51 -3.57 24.28 -5.78
CA TYR A 51 -4.67 24.89 -5.01
C TYR A 51 -4.34 25.20 -3.55
N MET A 52 -3.18 24.76 -3.04
CA MET A 52 -2.80 25.02 -1.64
C MET A 52 -1.40 25.63 -1.52
N LEU A 53 -0.37 24.97 -2.07
CA LEU A 53 1.03 25.37 -1.84
C LEU A 53 1.38 26.67 -2.60
N LEU A 54 1.08 26.75 -3.89
CA LEU A 54 1.33 27.96 -4.68
C LEU A 54 0.49 29.16 -4.18
N PRO A 55 -0.80 29.01 -3.81
CA PRO A 55 -1.55 30.09 -3.18
C PRO A 55 -0.94 30.55 -1.85
N ALA A 56 -0.44 29.65 -1.01
CA ALA A 56 0.24 30.02 0.24
C ALA A 56 1.54 30.80 -0.03
N VAL A 57 2.34 30.37 -1.02
CA VAL A 57 3.54 31.09 -1.47
C VAL A 57 3.18 32.46 -2.05
N SER A 58 2.11 32.55 -2.83
CA SER A 58 1.59 33.82 -3.37
C SER A 58 1.16 34.75 -2.24
N GLY A 59 0.42 34.24 -1.24
CA GLY A 59 0.03 34.97 -0.04
C GLY A 59 1.21 35.48 0.77
N LEU A 60 2.26 34.66 0.96
CA LEU A 60 3.51 35.11 1.59
C LEU A 60 4.15 36.25 0.80
N GLY A 61 4.20 36.14 -0.53
CA GLY A 61 4.68 37.22 -1.41
C GLY A 61 3.87 38.51 -1.22
N LEU A 62 2.55 38.41 -1.16
CA LEU A 62 1.65 39.55 -0.91
C LEU A 62 1.84 40.18 0.47
N VAL A 63 2.20 39.42 1.50
CA VAL A 63 2.53 39.93 2.85
C VAL A 63 3.90 40.62 2.89
N LEU A 64 4.88 40.12 2.15
CA LEU A 64 6.20 40.74 2.07
C LEU A 64 6.16 42.15 1.43
N ILE A 65 5.17 42.43 0.58
CA ILE A 65 4.98 43.76 -0.03
C ILE A 65 4.74 44.86 1.03
N PRO A 66 3.66 44.82 1.86
CA PRO A 66 3.43 45.82 2.89
C PRO A 66 4.51 45.83 3.97
N VAL A 67 5.13 44.67 4.29
CA VAL A 67 6.28 44.61 5.22
C VAL A 67 7.47 45.39 4.66
N GLY A 68 7.81 45.21 3.38
CA GLY A 68 8.89 45.97 2.74
C GLY A 68 8.60 47.47 2.68
N VAL A 69 7.35 47.85 2.41
CA VAL A 69 6.91 49.26 2.45
C VAL A 69 7.02 49.82 3.87
N TRP A 70 6.62 49.08 4.89
CA TRP A 70 6.72 49.49 6.29
C TRP A 70 8.17 49.65 6.75
N LEU A 71 9.03 48.69 6.42
CA LEU A 71 10.47 48.75 6.71
C LEU A 71 11.12 49.97 6.06
N ARG A 72 10.78 50.27 4.80
CA ARG A 72 11.26 51.47 4.11
C ARG A 72 10.80 52.75 4.79
N ARG A 73 9.51 52.85 5.14
CA ARG A 73 8.97 54.00 5.88
C ARG A 73 9.66 54.18 7.23
N ARG A 74 9.97 53.09 7.93
CA ARG A 74 10.69 53.13 9.21
C ARG A 74 12.15 53.57 9.04
N GLN A 75 12.83 53.09 8.01
CA GLN A 75 14.19 53.54 7.67
C GLN A 75 14.23 55.02 7.27
N GLU A 76 13.26 55.48 6.47
CA GLU A 76 13.14 56.88 6.08
C GLU A 76 12.82 57.79 7.29
N ALA A 77 11.93 57.35 8.18
CA ALA A 77 11.62 58.07 9.41
C ALA A 77 12.81 58.14 10.38
N ALA A 78 13.58 57.05 10.51
CA ALA A 78 14.80 57.02 11.32
C ALA A 78 15.89 57.93 10.74
N ALA A 79 16.13 57.87 9.43
CA ALA A 79 17.09 58.76 8.75
C ALA A 79 16.69 60.23 8.91
N ALA A 80 15.39 60.55 8.79
CA ALA A 80 14.86 61.89 9.02
C ALA A 80 15.04 62.34 10.48
N ALA A 81 14.84 61.46 11.47
CA ALA A 81 15.05 61.76 12.88
C ALA A 81 16.53 62.03 13.22
N HIS A 82 17.45 61.36 12.52
CA HIS A 82 18.90 61.51 12.72
C HIS A 82 19.57 62.54 11.79
N HIS A 83 18.80 63.28 10.98
CA HIS A 83 19.30 64.22 9.95
C HIS A 83 20.28 63.56 8.95
N GLU A 84 20.13 62.26 8.73
CA GLU A 84 20.96 61.49 7.81
C GLU A 84 20.36 61.50 6.39
N ALA A 85 21.22 61.33 5.39
CA ALA A 85 20.77 61.19 4.01
C ALA A 85 19.86 59.95 3.87
N ALA A 86 18.75 60.09 3.15
CA ALA A 86 17.82 58.99 2.95
C ALA A 86 18.55 57.75 2.37
N PRO A 87 18.22 56.54 2.84
CA PRO A 87 18.90 55.32 2.40
C PRO A 87 18.82 55.15 0.88
N ARG A 88 19.97 54.81 0.26
CA ARG A 88 20.15 54.66 -1.19
C ARG A 88 18.94 53.95 -1.81
N ALA A 89 18.35 54.58 -2.83
CA ALA A 89 17.28 53.97 -3.60
C ALA A 89 17.80 52.73 -4.33
N LEU A 90 16.91 51.78 -4.61
CA LEU A 90 17.19 50.70 -5.55
C LEU A 90 17.58 51.30 -6.92
N PRO A 91 18.41 50.61 -7.72
CA PRO A 91 18.82 51.08 -9.04
C PRO A 91 17.59 51.38 -9.91
N VAL A 92 17.63 52.53 -10.61
CA VAL A 92 16.53 52.98 -11.48
C VAL A 92 16.50 52.10 -12.73
N ILE A 93 15.41 51.36 -12.92
CA ILE A 93 15.16 50.60 -14.14
C ILE A 93 14.57 51.56 -15.19
N ASP A 94 15.43 52.13 -16.03
CA ASP A 94 15.02 53.00 -17.14
C ASP A 94 14.73 52.18 -18.41
N LEU A 95 13.45 52.00 -18.72
CA LEU A 95 12.98 51.24 -19.90
C LEU A 95 13.18 52.00 -21.23
N ASN A 96 13.51 53.29 -21.19
CA ASN A 96 13.86 54.05 -22.39
C ASN A 96 15.27 53.71 -22.89
N ASN A 97 16.11 53.12 -22.03
CA ASN A 97 17.42 52.62 -22.41
C ASN A 97 17.30 51.24 -23.08
N GLU A 98 17.81 51.12 -24.31
CA GLU A 98 17.76 49.89 -25.10
C GLU A 98 18.45 48.70 -24.40
N ARG A 99 19.58 48.94 -23.71
CA ARG A 99 20.28 47.88 -22.97
C ARG A 99 19.44 47.37 -21.81
N THR A 100 18.81 48.28 -21.05
CA THR A 100 17.93 47.93 -19.94
C THR A 100 16.70 47.16 -20.44
N ARG A 101 16.11 47.58 -21.56
CA ARG A 101 14.98 46.89 -22.19
C ARG A 101 15.37 45.49 -22.67
N GLY A 102 16.51 45.34 -23.34
CA GLY A 102 17.01 44.04 -23.78
C GLY A 102 17.29 43.10 -22.61
N LEU A 103 17.98 43.57 -21.57
CA LEU A 103 18.25 42.80 -20.36
C LEU A 103 16.97 42.38 -19.64
N LEU A 104 15.97 43.27 -19.55
CA LEU A 104 14.69 42.94 -18.92
C LEU A 104 13.94 41.86 -19.70
N ILE A 105 13.84 42.00 -21.03
CA ILE A 105 13.16 41.01 -21.89
C ILE A 105 13.83 39.65 -21.76
N VAL A 106 15.16 39.60 -21.87
CA VAL A 106 15.93 38.34 -21.70
C VAL A 106 15.71 37.76 -20.31
N SER A 107 15.76 38.59 -19.26
CA SER A 107 15.57 38.12 -17.87
C SER A 107 14.17 37.56 -17.63
N VAL A 108 13.13 38.18 -18.20
CA VAL A 108 11.74 37.69 -18.14
C VAL A 108 11.58 36.38 -18.92
N LEU A 109 12.15 36.29 -20.12
CA LEU A 109 12.10 35.06 -20.93
C LEU A 109 12.83 33.90 -20.23
N VAL A 110 14.03 34.15 -19.70
CA VAL A 110 14.79 33.16 -18.92
C VAL A 110 14.00 32.75 -17.68
N GLY A 111 13.46 33.71 -16.93
CA GLY A 111 12.64 33.41 -15.75
C GLY A 111 11.41 32.57 -16.07
N MET A 112 10.72 32.86 -17.18
CA MET A 112 9.56 32.09 -17.64
C MET A 112 9.96 30.67 -18.04
N ILE A 113 11.02 30.51 -18.84
CA ILE A 113 11.52 29.20 -19.28
C ILE A 113 11.99 28.39 -18.07
N SER A 114 12.79 28.97 -17.18
CA SER A 114 13.25 28.32 -15.95
C SER A 114 12.09 27.88 -15.07
N THR A 115 11.06 28.72 -14.94
CA THR A 115 9.85 28.39 -14.17
C THR A 115 9.13 27.18 -14.77
N VAL A 116 8.92 27.15 -16.08
CA VAL A 116 8.30 26.01 -16.79
C VAL A 116 9.15 24.75 -16.64
N LEU A 117 10.48 24.85 -16.79
CA LEU A 117 11.39 23.71 -16.64
C LEU A 117 11.38 23.15 -15.20
N ILE A 118 11.43 24.02 -14.19
CA ILE A 118 11.37 23.63 -12.78
C ILE A 118 10.01 23.01 -12.46
N ALA A 119 8.92 23.59 -12.95
CA ALA A 119 7.57 23.04 -12.81
C ALA A 119 7.47 21.63 -13.38
N GLY A 120 7.91 21.46 -14.63
CA GLY A 120 7.93 20.17 -15.31
C GLY A 120 8.81 19.14 -14.61
N ALA A 121 10.00 19.54 -14.17
CA ALA A 121 10.91 18.69 -13.39
C ALA A 121 10.29 18.30 -12.04
N THR A 122 9.59 19.21 -11.37
CA THR A 122 8.93 18.94 -10.09
C THR A 122 7.79 17.94 -10.26
N VAL A 123 6.90 18.14 -11.24
CA VAL A 123 5.80 17.20 -11.53
C VAL A 123 6.35 15.83 -11.91
N LYS A 124 7.38 15.77 -12.77
CA LYS A 124 8.03 14.51 -13.14
C LYS A 124 8.67 13.82 -11.93
N GLY A 125 9.37 14.57 -11.07
CA GLY A 125 9.99 14.05 -9.87
C GLY A 125 8.96 13.48 -8.89
N ILE A 126 7.83 14.16 -8.71
CA ILE A 126 6.75 13.65 -7.86
C ILE A 126 6.15 12.37 -8.40
N LYS A 127 5.85 12.32 -9.70
CA LYS A 127 5.34 11.11 -10.34
C LYS A 127 6.30 9.93 -10.20
N GLU A 128 7.60 10.19 -10.29
CA GLU A 128 8.62 9.17 -10.04
C GLU A 128 8.57 8.67 -8.58
N MET A 129 8.39 9.59 -7.62
CA MET A 129 8.28 9.25 -6.19
C MET A 129 7.01 8.46 -5.81
N GLU A 130 6.02 8.38 -6.70
CA GLU A 130 4.82 7.54 -6.54
C GLU A 130 4.99 6.13 -7.12
N THR A 131 6.08 5.89 -7.86
CA THR A 131 6.27 4.59 -8.53
C THR A 131 6.57 3.48 -7.53
N VAL A 132 6.14 2.28 -7.88
CA VAL A 132 6.47 1.05 -7.15
C VAL A 132 7.99 0.83 -7.08
N ALA A 133 8.73 1.21 -8.14
CA ALA A 133 10.18 1.16 -8.17
C ALA A 133 10.78 2.10 -7.12
N PHE A 134 10.43 3.38 -7.13
CA PHE A 134 10.94 4.33 -6.15
C PHE A 134 10.64 3.90 -4.71
N CYS A 135 9.39 3.55 -4.41
CA CYS A 135 9.02 3.11 -3.06
C CYS A 135 9.77 1.83 -2.65
N GLY A 136 9.77 0.79 -3.49
CA GLY A 136 10.26 -0.54 -3.11
C GLY A 136 11.76 -0.75 -3.26
N THR A 137 12.43 -0.04 -4.18
CA THR A 137 13.86 -0.26 -4.48
C THR A 137 14.76 0.89 -4.06
N VAL A 138 14.22 2.10 -3.86
CA VAL A 138 15.02 3.29 -3.51
C VAL A 138 14.76 3.72 -2.07
N CYS A 139 13.51 3.97 -1.71
CA CYS A 139 13.19 4.53 -0.39
C CYS A 139 13.02 3.47 0.70
N HIS A 140 12.34 2.35 0.42
CA HIS A 140 12.06 1.33 1.42
C HIS A 140 12.74 0.00 1.07
N THR A 141 14.08 0.00 1.03
CA THR A 141 14.84 -1.26 0.88
C THR A 141 14.55 -2.26 2.00
N VAL A 142 14.18 -1.77 3.20
CA VAL A 142 13.71 -2.59 4.33
C VAL A 142 12.35 -3.26 4.07
N MET A 143 11.57 -2.77 3.10
CA MET A 143 10.29 -3.34 2.67
C MET A 143 10.43 -4.29 1.48
N GLU A 144 11.64 -4.80 1.20
CA GLU A 144 11.86 -5.84 0.20
C GLU A 144 10.86 -7.01 0.30
N PRO A 145 10.51 -7.55 1.50
CA PRO A 145 9.51 -8.60 1.60
C PRO A 145 8.15 -8.21 1.02
N GLU A 146 7.67 -7.03 1.40
CA GLU A 146 6.36 -6.51 0.97
C GLU A 146 6.38 -6.14 -0.52
N HIS A 147 7.51 -5.63 -1.04
CA HIS A 147 7.67 -5.31 -2.47
C HIS A 147 7.66 -6.57 -3.35
N VAL A 148 8.37 -7.63 -2.95
CA VAL A 148 8.39 -8.90 -3.68
C VAL A 148 6.99 -9.55 -3.65
N ALA A 149 6.33 -9.55 -2.50
CA ALA A 149 4.96 -10.06 -2.39
C ALA A 149 3.96 -9.23 -3.22
N PHE A 150 4.14 -7.90 -3.27
CA PHE A 150 3.32 -6.98 -4.07
C PHE A 150 3.32 -7.32 -5.55
N GLN A 151 4.50 -7.56 -6.12
CA GLN A 151 4.67 -7.86 -7.55
C GLN A 151 3.92 -9.11 -8.01
N ARG A 152 3.67 -10.05 -7.09
CA ARG A 152 2.99 -11.33 -7.35
C ARG A 152 1.50 -11.30 -7.00
N SER A 153 0.99 -10.15 -6.56
CA SER A 153 -0.38 -10.02 -6.05
C SER A 153 -1.38 -9.60 -7.14
N PRO A 154 -2.69 -9.78 -6.90
CA PRO A 154 -3.75 -9.21 -7.73
C PRO A 154 -3.71 -7.67 -7.83
N HIS A 155 -2.98 -7.01 -6.93
CA HIS A 155 -2.83 -5.55 -6.87
C HIS A 155 -1.51 -5.07 -7.49
N SER A 156 -0.72 -5.93 -8.14
CA SER A 156 0.57 -5.58 -8.76
C SER A 156 0.53 -4.49 -9.83
N LYS A 157 -0.66 -4.04 -10.24
CA LYS A 157 -0.89 -3.03 -11.28
C LYS A 157 -1.35 -1.66 -10.76
N ILE A 158 -1.52 -1.49 -9.44
CA ILE A 158 -1.74 -0.17 -8.82
C ILE A 158 -0.42 0.36 -8.23
N THR A 159 -0.37 1.62 -7.82
CA THR A 159 0.80 2.17 -7.14
C THR A 159 0.76 1.91 -5.64
N CYS A 160 1.92 1.97 -4.97
CA CYS A 160 1.95 1.94 -3.50
C CYS A 160 1.17 3.13 -2.91
N ALA A 161 1.24 4.29 -3.57
CA ALA A 161 0.59 5.53 -3.14
C ALA A 161 -0.93 5.44 -3.13
N ASP A 162 -1.54 4.65 -4.03
CA ASP A 162 -3.00 4.47 -4.09
C ASP A 162 -3.58 3.90 -2.78
N CYS A 163 -2.83 3.02 -2.11
CA CYS A 163 -3.23 2.43 -0.83
C CYS A 163 -2.62 3.15 0.39
N HIS A 164 -1.32 3.48 0.36
CA HIS A 164 -0.58 3.92 1.56
C HIS A 164 -0.53 5.44 1.75
N ILE A 165 -0.76 6.24 0.71
CA ILE A 165 -0.72 7.71 0.78
C ILE A 165 -2.12 8.26 0.60
N GLY A 166 -2.80 7.90 -0.49
CA GLY A 166 -4.14 8.37 -0.81
C GLY A 166 -4.22 9.78 -1.39
N ALA A 167 -5.34 10.09 -2.02
CA ALA A 167 -5.65 11.42 -2.52
C ALA A 167 -6.09 12.38 -1.38
N GLY A 168 -5.86 13.69 -1.59
CA GLY A 168 -6.32 14.75 -0.69
C GLY A 168 -5.22 15.37 0.19
N ALA A 169 -5.44 16.62 0.61
CA ALA A 169 -4.44 17.43 1.31
C ALA A 169 -4.08 16.89 2.71
N ASP A 170 -5.06 16.39 3.46
CA ASP A 170 -4.83 15.90 4.83
C ASP A 170 -3.94 14.65 4.84
N TRP A 171 -4.22 13.70 3.95
CA TRP A 171 -3.44 12.48 3.82
C TRP A 171 -2.06 12.73 3.20
N PHE A 172 -1.95 13.71 2.31
CA PHE A 172 -0.66 14.21 1.87
C PHE A 172 0.19 14.71 3.04
N VAL A 173 -0.34 15.60 3.88
CA VAL A 173 0.43 16.13 5.02
C VAL A 173 0.78 15.01 6.00
N LYS A 174 -0.20 14.15 6.33
CA LYS A 174 0.02 13.01 7.24
C LYS A 174 1.09 12.06 6.71
N SER A 175 1.04 11.72 5.42
CA SER A 175 2.04 10.85 4.78
C SER A 175 3.44 11.46 4.74
N LYS A 176 3.58 12.79 4.64
CA LYS A 176 4.89 13.46 4.68
C LYS A 176 5.47 13.52 6.09
N ILE A 177 4.64 13.74 7.11
CA ILE A 177 5.06 13.69 8.51
C ILE A 177 5.47 12.27 8.88
N SER A 178 4.61 11.28 8.60
CA SER A 178 4.93 9.87 8.87
C SER A 178 6.12 9.40 8.03
N GLY A 179 6.20 9.82 6.76
CA GLY A 179 7.30 9.49 5.86
C GLY A 179 8.64 10.07 6.32
N SER A 180 8.64 11.26 6.93
CA SER A 180 9.84 11.85 7.52
C SER A 180 10.33 11.03 8.72
N TRP A 181 9.40 10.54 9.56
CA TRP A 181 9.74 9.61 10.63
C TRP A 181 10.23 8.26 10.08
N GLN A 182 9.60 7.73 9.04
CA GLN A 182 10.06 6.49 8.38
C GLN A 182 11.49 6.63 7.83
N LEU A 183 11.83 7.79 7.25
CA LEU A 183 13.19 8.07 6.80
C LEU A 183 14.19 8.06 7.97
N VAL A 184 13.85 8.68 9.10
CA VAL A 184 14.64 8.62 10.35
C VAL A 184 14.76 7.17 10.84
N SER A 185 13.65 6.43 10.89
CA SER A 185 13.64 5.03 11.30
C SER A 185 14.55 4.17 10.43
N VAL A 186 14.54 4.35 9.12
CA VAL A 186 15.43 3.61 8.20
C VAL A 186 16.89 4.04 8.39
N ALA A 187 17.16 5.34 8.49
CA ALA A 187 18.53 5.86 8.65
C ALA A 187 19.21 5.41 9.96
N PHE A 188 18.43 5.28 11.05
CA PHE A 188 18.93 4.91 12.37
C PHE A 188 18.57 3.49 12.80
N ASN A 189 18.00 2.67 11.92
CA ASN A 189 17.52 1.31 12.22
C ASN A 189 16.53 1.23 13.40
N LEU A 190 15.60 2.19 13.50
CA LEU A 190 14.57 2.27 14.53
C LEU A 190 13.25 1.63 14.06
N TYR A 191 13.31 0.36 13.65
CA TYR A 191 12.14 -0.40 13.21
C TYR A 191 12.22 -1.87 13.67
N PRO A 192 11.07 -2.54 13.92
CA PRO A 192 11.06 -3.94 14.29
C PRO A 192 11.42 -4.83 13.08
N THR A 193 12.04 -5.98 13.37
CA THR A 193 12.27 -7.07 12.40
C THR A 193 11.63 -8.35 12.95
N PRO A 194 10.60 -8.92 12.30
CA PRO A 194 9.92 -8.43 11.09
C PRO A 194 9.07 -7.17 11.34
N VAL A 195 8.67 -6.50 10.26
CA VAL A 195 7.68 -5.41 10.32
C VAL A 195 6.37 -5.99 10.83
N THR A 196 5.84 -5.42 11.91
CA THR A 196 4.67 -5.98 12.60
C THR A 196 3.40 -5.82 11.78
N SER A 197 2.50 -6.80 11.90
CA SER A 197 1.13 -6.72 11.40
C SER A 197 0.16 -6.94 12.56
N PRO A 198 -0.98 -6.24 12.57
CA PRO A 198 -1.51 -5.34 11.53
C PRO A 198 -0.79 -3.97 11.47
N VAL A 199 -0.89 -3.29 10.33
CA VAL A 199 -0.44 -1.89 10.19
C VAL A 199 -1.48 -0.99 10.86
N HIS A 200 -1.09 -0.25 11.89
CA HIS A 200 -2.01 0.59 12.67
C HIS A 200 -2.31 1.94 12.01
N ASP A 201 -1.42 2.44 11.15
CA ASP A 201 -1.54 3.75 10.51
C ASP A 201 -2.13 3.71 9.09
N LEU A 202 -2.68 2.58 8.67
CA LEU A 202 -3.31 2.47 7.36
C LEU A 202 -4.60 3.31 7.32
N ARG A 203 -4.87 3.90 6.16
CA ARG A 203 -6.11 4.64 5.90
C ARG A 203 -7.33 3.72 6.06
N PRO A 204 -8.50 4.25 6.46
CA PRO A 204 -9.72 3.45 6.54
C PRO A 204 -10.03 2.76 5.20
N ALA A 205 -10.63 1.56 5.25
CA ALA A 205 -10.98 0.79 4.05
C ALA A 205 -11.92 1.57 3.10
N ARG A 206 -12.78 2.45 3.65
CA ARG A 206 -13.65 3.36 2.88
C ARG A 206 -12.89 4.30 1.95
N ASP A 207 -11.71 4.73 2.36
CA ASP A 207 -10.89 5.70 1.61
C ASP A 207 -9.83 5.02 0.74
N THR A 208 -9.74 3.69 0.78
CA THR A 208 -8.74 2.88 0.08
C THR A 208 -9.42 1.77 -0.73
N CYS A 209 -9.86 0.71 -0.06
CA CYS A 209 -10.48 -0.45 -0.67
C CYS A 209 -11.73 -0.08 -1.48
N GLU A 210 -12.62 0.75 -0.92
CA GLU A 210 -13.93 1.04 -1.52
C GLU A 210 -13.88 1.91 -2.78
N GLN A 211 -12.73 2.53 -3.08
CA GLN A 211 -12.51 3.24 -4.35
C GLN A 211 -12.57 2.28 -5.55
N CYS A 212 -12.23 1.00 -5.33
CA CYS A 212 -12.27 -0.05 -6.34
C CYS A 212 -13.26 -1.19 -5.99
N HIS A 213 -13.49 -1.43 -4.70
CA HIS A 213 -14.30 -2.54 -4.16
C HIS A 213 -15.45 -2.00 -3.28
N TRP A 214 -16.55 -1.55 -3.90
CA TRP A 214 -17.67 -0.99 -3.14
C TRP A 214 -18.55 -2.09 -2.49
N PRO A 215 -18.87 -2.01 -1.18
CA PRO A 215 -19.66 -3.02 -0.46
C PRO A 215 -21.09 -3.23 -1.02
N THR A 216 -21.61 -2.20 -1.68
CA THR A 216 -22.92 -2.23 -2.32
C THR A 216 -22.92 -2.98 -3.66
N LYS A 217 -21.75 -3.47 -4.13
CA LYS A 217 -21.66 -4.39 -5.27
C LYS A 217 -21.90 -5.81 -4.82
N HIS A 218 -22.97 -6.42 -5.30
CA HIS A 218 -23.09 -7.87 -5.20
C HIS A 218 -22.09 -8.53 -6.17
N VAL A 219 -21.18 -9.34 -5.64
CA VAL A 219 -20.21 -10.10 -6.46
C VAL A 219 -20.63 -11.55 -6.70
N GLY A 220 -21.76 -11.98 -6.11
CA GLY A 220 -22.25 -13.34 -6.19
C GLY A 220 -21.40 -14.33 -5.38
N ASP A 221 -21.78 -15.60 -5.47
CA ASP A 221 -20.99 -16.69 -4.94
C ASP A 221 -19.81 -16.99 -5.89
N LYS A 222 -18.65 -17.33 -5.31
CA LYS A 222 -17.43 -17.62 -6.08
C LYS A 222 -17.03 -19.08 -5.93
N LEU A 223 -16.88 -19.76 -7.06
CA LEU A 223 -16.24 -21.06 -7.09
C LEU A 223 -14.73 -20.91 -6.80
N GLN A 224 -14.20 -21.77 -5.94
CA GLN A 224 -12.78 -21.91 -5.65
C GLN A 224 -12.41 -23.38 -5.83
N VAL A 225 -11.44 -23.65 -6.67
CA VAL A 225 -10.85 -24.98 -6.83
C VAL A 225 -9.45 -24.89 -6.24
N LYS A 226 -9.17 -25.75 -5.27
CA LYS A 226 -7.85 -25.86 -4.64
C LYS A 226 -7.26 -27.19 -5.05
N THR A 227 -6.18 -27.14 -5.83
CA THR A 227 -5.40 -28.33 -6.20
C THR A 227 -4.32 -28.55 -5.15
N GLN A 228 -4.20 -29.78 -4.66
CA GLN A 228 -3.22 -30.22 -3.69
C GLN A 228 -2.50 -31.46 -4.24
N PHE A 229 -1.27 -31.68 -3.80
CA PHE A 229 -0.48 -32.85 -4.15
C PHE A 229 -0.03 -33.53 -2.85
N ALA A 230 -0.19 -34.85 -2.77
CA ALA A 230 0.25 -35.63 -1.63
C ALA A 230 1.78 -35.77 -1.55
N ASP A 231 2.28 -36.10 -0.36
CA ASP A 231 3.71 -36.34 -0.09
C ASP A 231 4.18 -37.75 -0.50
N ASP A 232 3.47 -38.38 -1.43
CA ASP A 232 3.75 -39.73 -1.94
C ASP A 232 4.61 -39.71 -3.21
N GLU A 233 4.97 -40.91 -3.70
CA GLU A 233 5.86 -41.02 -4.85
C GLU A 233 5.19 -40.48 -6.13
N ALA A 234 3.88 -40.68 -6.27
CA ALA A 234 3.11 -40.25 -7.43
C ALA A 234 2.79 -38.75 -7.40
N ASN A 235 2.97 -38.09 -6.26
CA ASN A 235 2.42 -36.77 -5.95
C ASN A 235 0.91 -36.74 -6.27
N THR A 236 0.13 -37.64 -5.65
CA THR A 236 -1.30 -37.82 -5.95
C THR A 236 -2.04 -36.48 -5.91
N GLU A 237 -2.63 -36.09 -7.04
CA GLU A 237 -3.32 -34.81 -7.21
C GLU A 237 -4.75 -34.91 -6.70
N THR A 238 -5.11 -34.10 -5.71
CA THR A 238 -6.48 -34.01 -5.20
C THR A 238 -7.02 -32.59 -5.30
N LYS A 239 -8.34 -32.45 -5.35
CA LYS A 239 -9.03 -31.17 -5.50
C LYS A 239 -10.13 -30.99 -4.47
N THR A 240 -10.09 -29.85 -3.80
CA THR A 240 -11.20 -29.36 -2.97
C THR A 240 -11.94 -28.28 -3.73
N VAL A 241 -13.25 -28.45 -3.93
CA VAL A 241 -14.11 -27.53 -4.68
C VAL A 241 -15.09 -26.86 -3.71
N LEU A 242 -14.97 -25.54 -3.60
CA LEU A 242 -15.76 -24.73 -2.68
C LEU A 242 -16.58 -23.68 -3.44
N VAL A 243 -17.80 -23.45 -2.99
CA VAL A 243 -18.58 -22.26 -3.36
C VAL A 243 -18.53 -21.30 -2.19
N MET A 244 -17.74 -20.24 -2.34
CA MET A 244 -17.62 -19.17 -1.35
C MET A 244 -18.82 -18.25 -1.45
N LYS A 245 -19.55 -18.08 -0.35
CA LYS A 245 -20.70 -17.18 -0.25
C LYS A 245 -20.24 -15.75 0.00
N VAL A 246 -19.59 -15.16 -1.00
CA VAL A 246 -18.98 -13.82 -0.86
C VAL A 246 -20.06 -12.78 -0.61
N GLY A 247 -21.14 -12.82 -1.41
CA GLY A 247 -22.32 -11.99 -1.21
C GLY A 247 -22.09 -10.50 -1.46
N GLY A 248 -22.67 -9.66 -0.60
CA GLY A 248 -22.78 -8.21 -0.76
C GLY A 248 -24.24 -7.78 -0.96
N GLN A 249 -24.48 -6.47 -1.10
CA GLN A 249 -25.83 -5.94 -1.19
C GLN A 249 -26.56 -6.40 -2.46
N GLN A 250 -27.65 -7.16 -2.29
CA GLN A 250 -28.53 -7.61 -3.37
C GLN A 250 -29.96 -7.12 -3.10
N GLY A 251 -30.43 -6.17 -3.92
CA GLY A 251 -31.70 -5.49 -3.66
C GLY A 251 -31.64 -4.69 -2.36
N THR A 252 -32.57 -4.93 -1.44
CA THR A 252 -32.65 -4.21 -0.15
C THR A 252 -31.91 -4.90 0.99
N ALA A 253 -31.29 -6.05 0.76
CA ALA A 253 -30.62 -6.84 1.80
C ALA A 253 -29.18 -7.17 1.40
N SER A 254 -28.28 -7.21 2.38
CA SER A 254 -26.94 -7.75 2.19
C SER A 254 -26.91 -9.21 2.62
N THR A 255 -26.12 -10.03 1.93
CA THR A 255 -26.01 -11.47 2.19
C THR A 255 -24.55 -11.93 2.12
N GLY A 256 -24.29 -13.16 2.55
CA GLY A 256 -22.95 -13.77 2.51
C GLY A 256 -21.96 -13.11 3.48
N ILE A 257 -20.67 -13.34 3.23
CA ILE A 257 -19.57 -12.88 4.09
C ILE A 257 -19.50 -11.35 4.09
N HIS A 258 -19.74 -10.67 2.97
CA HIS A 258 -19.70 -9.20 2.90
C HIS A 258 -20.87 -8.48 3.59
N TRP A 259 -21.83 -9.20 4.18
CA TRP A 259 -22.83 -8.60 5.05
C TRP A 259 -22.22 -7.73 6.17
N HIS A 260 -21.05 -8.12 6.68
CA HIS A 260 -20.34 -7.41 7.75
C HIS A 260 -19.93 -5.97 7.40
N VAL A 261 -19.78 -5.66 6.12
CA VAL A 261 -19.35 -4.34 5.62
C VAL A 261 -20.48 -3.58 4.93
N ASP A 262 -21.72 -4.04 5.09
CA ASP A 262 -22.89 -3.31 4.62
C ASP A 262 -23.04 -1.96 5.34
N ARG A 263 -23.55 -0.93 4.64
CA ARG A 263 -23.66 0.43 5.20
C ARG A 263 -24.61 0.54 6.39
N GLY A 264 -25.60 -0.35 6.49
CA GLY A 264 -26.52 -0.40 7.62
C GLY A 264 -26.01 -1.21 8.80
N VAL A 265 -24.85 -1.86 8.67
CA VAL A 265 -24.27 -2.75 9.68
C VAL A 265 -22.98 -2.13 10.21
N GLU A 266 -22.88 -2.02 11.53
CA GLU A 266 -21.64 -1.66 12.20
C GLU A 266 -21.27 -2.75 13.20
N ILE A 267 -20.08 -3.32 13.04
CA ILE A 267 -19.52 -4.31 13.94
C ILE A 267 -18.30 -3.70 14.59
N ARG A 268 -18.34 -3.57 15.92
CA ARG A 268 -17.18 -3.17 16.73
C ARG A 268 -16.76 -4.36 17.56
N TYR A 269 -15.47 -4.55 17.74
CA TYR A 269 -14.96 -5.64 18.55
C TYR A 269 -13.78 -5.19 19.40
N LEU A 270 -13.70 -5.75 20.61
CA LEU A 270 -12.60 -5.55 21.55
C LEU A 270 -11.56 -6.64 21.30
N THR A 271 -10.32 -6.25 21.07
CA THR A 271 -9.26 -7.19 20.65
C THR A 271 -7.91 -6.86 21.25
N ASP A 272 -7.04 -7.85 21.29
CA ASP A 272 -5.61 -7.66 21.56
C ASP A 272 -4.89 -6.94 20.39
N PRO A 273 -3.65 -6.44 20.58
CA PRO A 273 -2.94 -5.67 19.56
C PRO A 273 -2.66 -6.43 18.25
N THR A 274 -2.60 -7.76 18.26
CA THR A 274 -2.41 -8.59 17.06
C THR A 274 -3.70 -8.74 16.23
N ARG A 275 -4.83 -8.31 16.79
CA ARG A 275 -6.19 -8.49 16.25
C ARG A 275 -6.60 -9.96 16.07
N GLN A 276 -5.94 -10.90 16.73
CA GLN A 276 -6.25 -12.33 16.59
C GLN A 276 -7.22 -12.84 17.64
N LYS A 277 -7.31 -12.18 18.79
CA LYS A 277 -8.17 -12.59 19.89
C LYS A 277 -9.26 -11.55 20.15
N VAL A 278 -10.51 -11.95 19.94
CA VAL A 278 -11.70 -11.11 20.11
C VAL A 278 -12.41 -11.49 21.40
N TYR A 279 -12.78 -10.48 22.20
CA TYR A 279 -13.36 -10.65 23.54
C TYR A 279 -14.84 -10.23 23.58
N ASP A 280 -15.10 -9.00 23.18
CA ASP A 280 -16.45 -8.42 23.15
C ASP A 280 -16.76 -7.99 21.72
N ILE A 281 -18.00 -8.19 21.28
CA ILE A 281 -18.48 -7.78 19.96
C ILE A 281 -19.76 -6.96 20.15
N GLU A 282 -19.78 -5.73 19.64
CA GLU A 282 -20.98 -4.92 19.49
C GLU A 282 -21.43 -4.96 18.03
N MET A 283 -22.67 -5.38 17.80
CA MET A 283 -23.29 -5.40 16.48
C MET A 283 -24.45 -4.42 16.48
N THR A 284 -24.36 -3.39 15.65
CA THR A 284 -25.42 -2.41 15.41
C THR A 284 -26.01 -2.62 14.02
N THR A 285 -27.32 -2.79 13.96
CA THR A 285 -28.08 -2.97 12.71
C THR A 285 -29.32 -2.06 12.74
N PRO A 286 -30.09 -1.93 11.65
CA PRO A 286 -31.35 -1.16 11.68
C PRO A 286 -32.38 -1.74 12.67
N ALA A 287 -32.26 -3.02 13.03
CA ALA A 287 -33.10 -3.68 14.02
C ALA A 287 -32.69 -3.39 15.47
N GLY A 288 -31.54 -2.75 15.70
CA GLY A 288 -31.01 -2.41 17.02
C GLY A 288 -29.58 -2.90 17.26
N LYS A 289 -29.10 -2.66 18.48
CA LYS A 289 -27.76 -3.02 18.97
C LYS A 289 -27.80 -4.31 19.79
N LYS A 290 -26.85 -5.21 19.57
CA LYS A 290 -26.59 -6.41 20.37
C LYS A 290 -25.13 -6.45 20.81
N VAL A 291 -24.88 -7.03 21.98
CA VAL A 291 -23.52 -7.23 22.51
C VAL A 291 -23.32 -8.72 22.77
N PHE A 292 -22.26 -9.28 22.20
CA PHE A 292 -21.84 -10.66 22.41
C PHE A 292 -20.52 -10.65 23.19
N LYS A 293 -20.45 -11.47 24.23
CA LYS A 293 -19.26 -11.59 25.08
C LYS A 293 -18.81 -13.03 25.16
N THR A 294 -17.51 -13.23 25.31
CA THR A 294 -16.89 -14.52 25.62
C THR A 294 -16.18 -14.45 26.97
N GLU A 295 -14.99 -15.04 27.09
CA GLU A 295 -14.08 -14.82 28.22
C GLU A 295 -13.74 -13.33 28.43
N ALA A 296 -13.48 -12.97 29.68
CA ALA A 296 -13.13 -11.61 30.04
C ALA A 296 -11.82 -11.18 29.36
N ALA A 297 -11.80 -9.94 28.87
CA ALA A 297 -10.58 -9.32 28.38
C ALA A 297 -9.52 -9.26 29.50
N PRO A 298 -8.23 -9.49 29.20
CA PRO A 298 -7.17 -9.37 30.17
C PRO A 298 -6.98 -7.90 30.59
N ASP A 299 -6.33 -7.67 31.74
CA ASP A 299 -5.93 -6.32 32.20
C ASP A 299 -4.87 -5.64 31.30
N GLY A 300 -4.40 -6.34 30.26
CA GLY A 300 -3.41 -5.86 29.29
C GLY A 300 -3.99 -4.94 28.20
N PRO A 301 -3.16 -4.57 27.21
CA PRO A 301 -3.58 -3.68 26.15
C PRO A 301 -4.66 -4.36 25.29
N VAL A 302 -5.85 -3.77 25.28
CA VAL A 302 -6.95 -4.12 24.38
C VAL A 302 -7.49 -2.85 23.75
N GLU A 303 -7.95 -2.94 22.50
CA GLU A 303 -8.52 -1.81 21.78
C GLU A 303 -9.88 -2.16 21.19
N TRP A 304 -10.78 -1.18 21.19
CA TRP A 304 -12.01 -1.25 20.42
C TRP A 304 -11.73 -0.85 18.98
N ARG A 305 -12.14 -1.71 18.06
CA ARG A 305 -12.00 -1.46 16.62
C ARG A 305 -13.33 -1.65 15.93
N THR A 306 -13.64 -0.77 14.99
CA THR A 306 -14.72 -0.98 14.02
C THR A 306 -14.18 -1.85 12.89
N MET A 307 -14.88 -2.95 12.63
CA MET A 307 -14.53 -3.91 11.58
C MET A 307 -14.55 -3.24 10.21
N ASP A 308 -13.50 -3.49 9.43
CA ASP A 308 -13.39 -3.07 8.03
C ASP A 308 -12.81 -4.19 7.16
N CYS A 309 -12.55 -3.88 5.89
CA CYS A 309 -12.06 -4.86 4.91
C CYS A 309 -10.76 -5.55 5.35
N VAL A 310 -9.84 -4.86 6.05
CA VAL A 310 -8.52 -5.43 6.39
C VAL A 310 -8.56 -6.32 7.61
N ASP A 311 -9.68 -6.37 8.34
CA ASP A 311 -9.84 -7.32 9.43
C ASP A 311 -10.06 -8.75 8.92
N CYS A 312 -10.56 -8.89 7.68
CA CYS A 312 -10.68 -10.16 6.95
C CYS A 312 -9.63 -10.30 5.83
N HIS A 313 -9.42 -9.26 5.03
CA HIS A 313 -8.44 -9.20 3.94
C HIS A 313 -7.16 -8.50 4.42
N ASN A 314 -6.54 -9.03 5.47
CA ASN A 314 -5.40 -8.38 6.15
C ASN A 314 -4.10 -8.36 5.32
N ARG A 315 -4.04 -9.13 4.24
CA ARG A 315 -2.92 -9.18 3.27
C ARG A 315 -3.46 -9.15 1.84
N PRO A 316 -4.04 -8.03 1.36
CA PRO A 316 -4.68 -8.00 0.04
C PRO A 316 -3.68 -7.88 -1.12
N ALA A 317 -2.56 -7.18 -0.88
CA ALA A 317 -1.52 -6.91 -1.87
C ALA A 317 -0.17 -7.56 -1.53
N HIS A 318 0.07 -7.90 -0.27
CA HIS A 318 1.36 -8.47 0.16
C HIS A 318 1.17 -9.87 0.71
N ILE A 319 0.89 -10.81 -0.19
CA ILE A 319 0.48 -12.16 0.19
C ILE A 319 1.71 -13.05 0.31
N PHE A 320 1.95 -13.55 1.52
CA PHE A 320 2.92 -14.61 1.82
C PHE A 320 2.15 -15.91 1.94
N TYR A 321 2.51 -16.91 1.14
CA TYR A 321 1.87 -18.22 1.17
C TYR A 321 2.74 -19.20 1.94
N PRO A 322 2.13 -20.18 2.65
CA PRO A 322 2.90 -21.27 3.24
C PRO A 322 3.58 -22.10 2.14
N ALA A 323 4.71 -22.73 2.49
CA ALA A 323 5.53 -23.51 1.56
C ALA A 323 4.71 -24.55 0.77
N ASP A 324 3.85 -25.28 1.48
CA ASP A 324 2.91 -26.25 0.91
C ASP A 324 2.13 -25.70 -0.28
N LYS A 325 1.50 -24.53 -0.08
CA LYS A 325 0.66 -23.88 -1.08
C LYS A 325 1.47 -23.31 -2.25
N GLU A 326 2.69 -22.80 -2.01
CA GLU A 326 3.58 -22.34 -3.09
C GLU A 326 4.03 -23.50 -3.98
N ILE A 327 4.36 -24.65 -3.39
CA ILE A 327 4.73 -25.86 -4.13
C ILE A 327 3.53 -26.36 -4.93
N ASN A 328 2.35 -26.47 -4.32
CA ASN A 328 1.14 -26.92 -5.02
C ASN A 328 0.86 -26.05 -6.25
N ARG A 329 0.95 -24.74 -6.13
CA ARG A 329 0.78 -23.81 -7.27
C ARG A 329 1.88 -23.96 -8.32
N ALA A 330 3.12 -24.23 -7.91
CA ALA A 330 4.21 -24.43 -8.85
C ALA A 330 4.09 -25.74 -9.63
N MET A 331 3.56 -26.79 -8.99
CA MET A 331 3.23 -28.06 -9.64
C MET A 331 2.01 -27.93 -10.56
N GLU A 332 0.96 -27.22 -10.12
CA GLU A 332 -0.25 -26.96 -10.90
C GLU A 332 0.03 -26.15 -12.18
N ASP A 333 0.85 -25.09 -12.09
CA ASP A 333 1.22 -24.26 -13.23
C ASP A 333 2.36 -24.86 -14.10
N GLY A 334 2.85 -26.07 -13.76
CA GLY A 334 3.89 -26.79 -14.51
C GLY A 334 5.33 -26.25 -14.35
N ARG A 335 5.57 -25.35 -13.40
CA ARG A 335 6.92 -24.88 -13.05
C ARG A 335 7.75 -25.96 -12.35
N ILE A 336 7.07 -26.90 -11.68
CA ILE A 336 7.64 -28.12 -11.11
C ILE A 336 6.93 -29.29 -11.81
N ASP A 337 7.69 -30.19 -12.45
CA ASP A 337 7.12 -31.39 -13.07
C ASP A 337 6.60 -32.34 -11.97
N LYS A 338 5.28 -32.51 -11.89
CA LYS A 338 4.62 -33.43 -10.95
C LYS A 338 4.91 -34.91 -11.23
N GLY A 339 5.45 -35.24 -12.40
CA GLY A 339 5.96 -36.57 -12.73
C GLY A 339 7.35 -36.87 -12.17
N LEU A 340 7.92 -35.99 -11.33
CA LEU A 340 9.13 -36.26 -10.57
C LEU A 340 8.77 -36.94 -9.23
N PRO A 341 9.25 -38.18 -8.98
CA PRO A 341 8.94 -38.92 -7.77
C PRO A 341 9.25 -38.12 -6.49
N PHE A 342 8.29 -38.05 -5.56
CA PHE A 342 8.41 -37.36 -4.27
C PHE A 342 8.78 -35.87 -4.31
N ILE A 343 8.63 -35.18 -5.45
CA ILE A 343 9.03 -33.77 -5.55
C ILE A 343 8.27 -32.88 -4.58
N LYS A 344 7.02 -33.21 -4.27
CA LYS A 344 6.20 -32.52 -3.27
C LYS A 344 6.83 -32.61 -1.87
N ARG A 345 7.11 -33.84 -1.43
CA ARG A 345 7.73 -34.14 -0.14
C ARG A 345 9.12 -33.51 -0.01
N GLU A 346 9.97 -33.72 -1.01
CA GLU A 346 11.34 -33.17 -0.99
C GLU A 346 11.32 -31.64 -1.07
N GLY A 347 10.41 -31.06 -1.86
CA GLY A 347 10.20 -29.62 -1.92
C GLY A 347 9.85 -29.02 -0.55
N LEU A 348 8.94 -29.67 0.19
CA LEU A 348 8.59 -29.24 1.55
C LEU A 348 9.81 -29.33 2.49
N ARG A 349 10.52 -30.47 2.45
CA ARG A 349 11.70 -30.72 3.26
C ARG A 349 12.77 -29.63 3.06
N VAL A 350 13.21 -29.40 1.82
CA VAL A 350 14.29 -28.44 1.53
C VAL A 350 13.91 -26.99 1.85
N LEU A 351 12.63 -26.63 1.71
CA LEU A 351 12.15 -25.27 2.02
C LEU A 351 11.99 -25.00 3.52
N GLN A 352 11.74 -26.04 4.32
CA GLN A 352 11.50 -25.91 5.76
C GLN A 352 12.78 -26.12 6.59
N GLU A 353 13.64 -27.05 6.17
CA GLU A 353 14.89 -27.37 6.87
C GLU A 353 16.03 -26.42 6.50
N GLY A 354 16.00 -25.85 5.30
CA GLY A 354 17.04 -24.98 4.77
C GLY A 354 17.18 -23.67 5.56
N GLN A 355 18.36 -23.46 6.14
CA GLN A 355 18.75 -22.17 6.75
C GLN A 355 19.87 -21.55 5.93
N TYR A 356 19.57 -20.42 5.30
CA TYR A 356 20.50 -19.74 4.39
C TYR A 356 20.70 -18.28 4.80
N ALA A 357 21.92 -17.77 4.63
CA ALA A 357 22.25 -16.39 4.96
C ALA A 357 21.79 -15.41 3.88
N SER A 358 21.72 -15.86 2.62
CA SER A 358 21.25 -15.06 1.48
C SER A 358 20.34 -15.84 0.53
N LYS A 359 19.67 -15.11 -0.39
CA LYS A 359 18.81 -15.69 -1.41
C LYS A 359 19.61 -16.48 -2.45
N GLU A 360 20.80 -16.01 -2.79
CA GLU A 360 21.70 -16.66 -3.75
C GLU A 360 22.19 -18.00 -3.19
N GLU A 361 22.58 -18.02 -1.91
CA GLU A 361 22.94 -19.25 -1.20
C GLU A 361 21.75 -20.22 -1.14
N ALA A 362 20.56 -19.73 -0.81
CA ALA A 362 19.35 -20.55 -0.77
C ALA A 362 19.03 -21.18 -2.13
N LYS A 363 19.07 -20.40 -3.22
CA LYS A 363 18.81 -20.90 -4.57
C LYS A 363 19.79 -21.99 -4.97
N ALA A 364 21.08 -21.79 -4.71
CA ALA A 364 22.11 -22.78 -5.02
C ALA A 364 21.98 -24.04 -4.14
N GLY A 365 21.76 -23.86 -2.83
CA GLY A 365 21.61 -24.95 -1.85
C GLY A 365 20.40 -25.82 -2.14
N ILE A 366 19.22 -25.21 -2.31
CA ILE A 366 17.97 -25.90 -2.61
C ILE A 366 18.08 -26.69 -3.92
N ALA A 367 18.58 -26.06 -4.99
CA ALA A 367 18.76 -26.74 -6.27
C ALA A 367 19.75 -27.92 -6.16
N GLY A 368 20.82 -27.75 -5.38
CA GLY A 368 21.79 -28.80 -5.09
C GLY A 368 21.19 -29.98 -4.32
N GLU A 369 20.40 -29.74 -3.29
CA GLU A 369 19.74 -30.78 -2.51
C GLU A 369 18.76 -31.60 -3.34
N VAL A 370 17.94 -30.93 -4.16
CA VAL A 370 16.99 -31.59 -5.06
C VAL A 370 17.73 -32.47 -6.08
N ALA A 371 18.79 -31.95 -6.71
CA ALA A 371 19.60 -32.72 -7.66
C ALA A 371 20.29 -33.91 -6.98
N ASN A 372 20.82 -33.73 -5.78
CA ASN A 372 21.46 -34.80 -5.01
C ASN A 372 20.48 -35.91 -4.63
N PHE A 373 19.25 -35.56 -4.24
CA PHE A 373 18.20 -36.53 -3.95
C PHE A 373 17.94 -37.46 -5.15
N TYR A 374 17.73 -36.90 -6.34
CA TYR A 374 17.49 -37.71 -7.53
C TYR A 374 18.72 -38.49 -7.97
N LYS A 375 19.92 -37.91 -7.87
CA LYS A 375 21.17 -38.62 -8.19
C LYS A 375 21.38 -39.84 -7.27
N ALA A 376 21.01 -39.72 -6.00
CA ALA A 376 21.19 -40.79 -5.00
C ALA A 376 20.12 -41.88 -5.10
N ASN A 377 18.85 -41.52 -5.34
CA ASN A 377 17.72 -42.44 -5.24
C ASN A 377 17.15 -42.88 -6.60
N TYR A 378 17.38 -42.10 -7.66
CA TYR A 378 16.79 -42.31 -9.00
C TYR A 378 17.82 -42.00 -10.11
N ALA A 379 18.97 -42.68 -10.12
CA ALA A 379 20.11 -42.33 -10.99
C ALA A 379 19.78 -42.29 -12.51
N GLU A 380 18.96 -43.22 -13.00
CA GLU A 380 18.51 -43.22 -14.41
C GLU A 380 17.61 -42.01 -14.70
N LEU A 381 16.67 -41.71 -13.81
CA LEU A 381 15.79 -40.55 -13.92
C LEU A 381 16.58 -39.24 -13.83
N ALA A 382 17.60 -39.18 -12.98
CA ALA A 382 18.46 -38.01 -12.84
C ALA A 382 19.17 -37.64 -14.15
N THR A 383 19.44 -38.63 -14.99
CA THR A 383 20.00 -38.42 -16.33
C THR A 383 18.91 -38.09 -17.35
N ALA A 384 17.80 -38.85 -17.35
CA ALA A 384 16.73 -38.71 -18.32
C ALA A 384 15.92 -37.40 -18.16
N LYS A 385 15.72 -36.94 -16.93
CA LYS A 385 14.94 -35.75 -16.55
C LYS A 385 15.79 -34.66 -15.90
N ALA A 386 17.06 -34.53 -16.31
CA ALA A 386 17.99 -33.57 -15.73
C ALA A 386 17.48 -32.13 -15.80
N ALA A 387 16.81 -31.76 -16.91
CA ALA A 387 16.27 -30.42 -17.12
C ALA A 387 15.08 -30.13 -16.19
N GLU A 388 14.17 -31.09 -16.01
CA GLU A 388 13.01 -31.00 -15.13
C GLU A 388 13.42 -30.91 -13.67
N ILE A 389 14.43 -31.69 -13.26
CA ILE A 389 15.01 -31.62 -11.91
C ILE A 389 15.66 -30.27 -11.66
N GLN A 390 16.41 -29.74 -12.65
CA GLN A 390 17.00 -28.40 -12.56
C GLN A 390 15.92 -27.31 -12.47
N ALA A 391 14.86 -27.42 -13.28
CA ALA A 391 13.73 -26.49 -13.26
C ALA A 391 13.00 -26.54 -11.92
N ALA A 392 12.78 -27.74 -11.36
CA ALA A 392 12.17 -27.91 -10.05
C ALA A 392 13.01 -27.29 -8.93
N GLY A 393 14.32 -27.52 -8.92
CA GLY A 393 15.24 -26.89 -7.97
C GLY A 393 15.24 -25.36 -8.07
N ALA A 394 15.24 -24.82 -9.29
CA ALA A 394 15.15 -23.37 -9.52
C ALA A 394 13.81 -22.79 -9.03
N ALA A 395 12.69 -23.46 -9.32
CA ALA A 395 11.36 -23.04 -8.88
C ALA A 395 11.23 -23.04 -7.35
N LEU A 396 11.80 -24.05 -6.67
CA LEU A 396 11.85 -24.08 -5.20
C LEU A 396 12.74 -22.96 -4.64
N GLY A 397 13.89 -22.68 -5.24
CA GLY A 397 14.74 -21.54 -4.87
C GLY A 397 14.04 -20.19 -5.04
N ASP A 398 13.22 -20.04 -6.07
CA ASP A 398 12.37 -18.86 -6.28
C ASP A 398 11.27 -18.75 -5.21
N ILE A 399 10.58 -19.86 -4.92
CA ILE A 399 9.56 -19.93 -3.84
C ILE A 399 10.14 -19.46 -2.50
N TYR A 400 11.35 -19.94 -2.14
CA TYR A 400 12.06 -19.49 -0.95
C TYR A 400 12.33 -17.98 -1.01
N SER A 401 12.88 -17.50 -2.13
CA SER A 401 13.26 -16.10 -2.31
C SER A 401 12.09 -15.11 -2.29
N TRP A 402 10.86 -15.60 -2.49
CA TRP A 402 9.65 -14.79 -2.44
C TRP A 402 9.00 -14.74 -1.06
N ASN A 403 9.32 -15.67 -0.16
CA ASN A 403 8.64 -15.80 1.13
C ASN A 403 9.58 -15.70 2.35
N VAL A 404 10.88 -15.95 2.17
CA VAL A 404 11.86 -15.96 3.25
C VAL A 404 12.88 -14.84 3.06
N PHE A 405 12.99 -13.98 4.07
CA PHE A 405 13.87 -12.81 4.09
C PHE A 405 14.62 -12.78 5.43
N PRO A 406 15.78 -13.47 5.54
CA PRO A 406 16.51 -13.63 6.80
C PRO A 406 16.85 -12.29 7.47
N LYS A 407 17.24 -11.29 6.68
CA LYS A 407 17.61 -9.95 7.17
C LYS A 407 16.45 -9.23 7.86
N MET A 408 15.22 -9.49 7.41
CA MET A 408 13.99 -8.95 7.99
C MET A 408 13.32 -9.94 8.95
N LYS A 409 13.93 -11.10 9.23
CA LYS A 409 13.35 -12.18 10.04
C LYS A 409 11.95 -12.61 9.58
N VAL A 410 11.73 -12.56 8.27
CA VAL A 410 10.50 -13.08 7.65
C VAL A 410 10.78 -14.52 7.21
N THR A 411 9.97 -15.44 7.71
CA THR A 411 9.96 -16.86 7.37
C THR A 411 8.51 -17.38 7.24
N TRP A 412 8.34 -18.65 6.93
CA TRP A 412 7.04 -19.31 6.85
C TRP A 412 6.18 -19.03 8.09
N GLY A 413 4.93 -18.59 7.89
CA GLY A 413 4.00 -18.29 8.98
C GLY A 413 4.26 -16.99 9.75
N THR A 414 5.28 -16.19 9.40
CA THR A 414 5.56 -14.90 10.07
C THR A 414 4.39 -13.92 9.99
N HIS A 415 3.64 -13.97 8.88
CA HIS A 415 2.51 -13.10 8.63
C HIS A 415 1.24 -13.92 8.46
N ILE A 416 0.36 -13.83 9.46
CA ILE A 416 -0.95 -14.50 9.47
C ILE A 416 -1.82 -13.93 8.33
N ASN A 417 -2.61 -14.80 7.70
CA ASN A 417 -3.61 -14.42 6.71
C ASN A 417 -5.00 -14.86 7.17
N ASN A 418 -5.92 -13.90 7.34
CA ASN A 418 -7.25 -14.16 7.88
C ASN A 418 -8.22 -14.76 6.84
N LEU A 419 -7.80 -14.92 5.58
CA LEU A 419 -8.57 -15.57 4.52
C LEU A 419 -8.50 -17.09 4.65
N GLY A 420 -9.24 -17.63 5.61
CA GLY A 420 -9.31 -19.06 5.90
C GLY A 420 -9.66 -19.31 7.36
N HIS A 421 -9.36 -20.52 7.82
CA HIS A 421 -9.50 -20.93 9.21
C HIS A 421 -8.52 -22.09 9.53
N SER A 422 -7.22 -21.87 9.27
CA SER A 422 -6.18 -22.83 9.70
C SER A 422 -5.92 -22.68 11.20
N ASP A 423 -5.17 -23.61 11.78
CA ASP A 423 -4.85 -23.61 13.21
C ASP A 423 -4.07 -22.35 13.63
N GLU A 424 -3.18 -21.84 12.77
CA GLU A 424 -2.40 -20.62 13.01
C GLU A 424 -3.15 -19.34 12.66
N ALA A 425 -4.25 -19.45 11.89
CA ALA A 425 -5.01 -18.34 11.35
C ALA A 425 -6.52 -18.62 11.42
N PRO A 426 -7.15 -18.44 12.60
CA PRO A 426 -8.55 -18.80 12.82
C PRO A 426 -9.54 -18.00 11.95
N GLY A 427 -9.11 -16.86 11.40
CA GLY A 427 -9.87 -16.06 10.44
C GLY A 427 -11.25 -15.66 10.97
N CYS A 428 -12.32 -16.17 10.36
CA CYS A 428 -13.69 -15.87 10.79
C CYS A 428 -14.03 -16.46 12.17
N PHE A 429 -13.37 -17.57 12.56
CA PHE A 429 -13.61 -18.22 13.85
C PHE A 429 -13.08 -17.42 15.05
N ARG A 430 -12.42 -16.29 14.83
CA ARG A 430 -12.16 -15.32 15.91
C ARG A 430 -13.46 -14.78 16.53
N CYS A 431 -14.53 -14.68 15.74
CA CYS A 431 -15.86 -14.25 16.20
C CYS A 431 -16.88 -15.39 16.15
N HIS A 432 -16.74 -16.32 15.20
CA HIS A 432 -17.67 -17.43 14.97
C HIS A 432 -17.26 -18.71 15.75
N ASP A 433 -16.93 -18.58 17.03
CA ASP A 433 -16.35 -19.66 17.85
C ASP A 433 -17.37 -20.46 18.69
N LYS A 434 -18.66 -20.15 18.57
CA LYS A 434 -19.77 -20.65 19.42
C LYS A 434 -19.67 -20.26 20.90
N LYS A 435 -18.70 -19.43 21.31
CA LYS A 435 -18.51 -18.96 22.69
C LYS A 435 -19.12 -17.57 22.90
N HIS A 436 -19.01 -16.70 21.90
CA HIS A 436 -19.60 -15.36 21.95
C HIS A 436 -21.13 -15.41 22.07
N GLN A 437 -21.65 -14.89 23.18
CA GLN A 437 -23.08 -14.92 23.49
C GLN A 437 -23.62 -13.61 24.08
N THR A 438 -24.89 -13.30 23.81
CA THR A 438 -25.60 -12.19 24.47
C THR A 438 -26.01 -12.53 25.90
N ALA A 439 -26.47 -11.53 26.67
CA ALA A 439 -27.00 -11.76 28.01
C ALA A 439 -28.23 -12.69 28.02
N GLU A 440 -29.01 -12.70 26.94
CA GLU A 440 -30.17 -13.56 26.72
C GLU A 440 -29.80 -14.95 26.16
N GLY A 441 -28.50 -15.24 26.01
CA GLY A 441 -27.98 -16.53 25.57
C GLY A 441 -27.94 -16.75 24.05
N GLN A 442 -28.16 -15.71 23.23
CA GLN A 442 -28.02 -15.83 21.78
C GLN A 442 -26.55 -15.94 21.39
N ARG A 443 -26.19 -16.97 20.63
CA ARG A 443 -24.79 -17.23 20.20
C ARG A 443 -24.55 -16.88 18.75
N ILE A 444 -23.32 -16.47 18.44
CA ILE A 444 -22.84 -16.36 17.06
C ILE A 444 -22.67 -17.76 16.48
N GLY A 445 -23.33 -18.04 15.36
CA GLY A 445 -23.29 -19.35 14.71
C GLY A 445 -21.95 -19.65 14.03
N ALA A 446 -21.56 -20.92 13.96
CA ALA A 446 -20.27 -21.37 13.41
C ALA A 446 -20.44 -22.50 12.37
N LYS A 447 -21.54 -22.49 11.62
CA LYS A 447 -21.79 -23.51 10.59
C LYS A 447 -20.96 -23.18 9.34
N CYS A 448 -20.28 -24.17 8.77
CA CYS A 448 -19.48 -24.00 7.55
C CYS A 448 -20.33 -23.42 6.39
N SER A 449 -21.58 -23.89 6.28
CA SER A 449 -22.54 -23.47 5.25
C SER A 449 -22.94 -21.99 5.31
N THR A 450 -22.58 -21.26 6.37
CA THR A 450 -22.73 -19.80 6.43
C THR A 450 -21.75 -19.12 5.48
N CYS A 451 -20.54 -19.65 5.33
CA CYS A 451 -19.44 -19.00 4.60
C CYS A 451 -19.17 -19.66 3.25
N HIS A 452 -19.26 -20.99 3.17
CA HIS A 452 -19.05 -21.73 1.93
C HIS A 452 -19.84 -23.03 1.88
N ALA A 453 -20.09 -23.53 0.67
CA ALA A 453 -20.50 -24.90 0.45
C ALA A 453 -19.28 -25.71 -0.02
N VAL A 454 -19.15 -26.95 0.46
CA VAL A 454 -18.16 -27.91 -0.02
C VAL A 454 -18.85 -28.76 -1.07
N LEU A 455 -18.32 -28.75 -2.29
CA LEU A 455 -18.84 -29.55 -3.41
C LEU A 455 -18.00 -30.81 -3.66
N ALA A 456 -16.72 -30.75 -3.30
CA ALA A 456 -15.79 -31.88 -3.29
C ALA A 456 -14.69 -31.59 -2.26
N ASP A 457 -14.18 -32.62 -1.62
CA ASP A 457 -13.13 -32.49 -0.61
C ASP A 457 -12.02 -33.51 -0.84
N GLU A 458 -10.86 -33.02 -1.28
CA GLU A 458 -9.66 -33.83 -1.52
C GLU A 458 -9.90 -35.04 -2.45
N GLU A 459 -10.64 -34.82 -3.54
CA GLU A 459 -10.97 -35.85 -4.55
C GLU A 459 -10.07 -35.71 -5.79
N GLU A 460 -9.58 -36.82 -6.38
CA GLU A 460 -8.69 -36.78 -7.56
C GLU A 460 -9.39 -36.29 -8.85
N ASP A 461 -10.62 -36.75 -9.08
CA ASP A 461 -11.44 -36.37 -10.23
C ASP A 461 -12.87 -36.03 -9.79
N PRO A 462 -13.07 -34.84 -9.18
CA PRO A 462 -14.38 -34.47 -8.67
C PRO A 462 -15.42 -34.34 -9.78
N GLU A 463 -16.54 -35.09 -9.68
CA GLU A 463 -17.64 -35.07 -10.66
C GLU A 463 -18.15 -33.65 -10.96
N ILE A 464 -18.14 -32.79 -9.94
CA ILE A 464 -18.58 -31.39 -10.08
C ILE A 464 -17.74 -30.60 -11.10
N LEU A 465 -16.45 -30.90 -11.24
CA LEU A 465 -15.60 -30.20 -12.22
C LEU A 465 -15.90 -30.65 -13.64
N GLN A 466 -16.29 -31.91 -13.84
CA GLN A 466 -16.75 -32.41 -15.13
C GLN A 466 -18.08 -31.74 -15.52
N ALA A 467 -19.00 -31.58 -14.56
CA ALA A 467 -20.28 -30.91 -14.80
C ALA A 467 -20.13 -29.42 -15.15
N LEU A 468 -19.10 -28.74 -14.62
CA LEU A 468 -18.85 -27.31 -14.83
C LEU A 468 -18.06 -27.01 -16.13
N LYS A 469 -17.38 -27.99 -16.70
CA LYS A 469 -16.65 -27.92 -17.97
C LYS A 469 -17.19 -28.97 -18.96
N PRO A 470 -18.43 -28.80 -19.45
CA PRO A 470 -19.07 -29.79 -20.33
C PRO A 470 -18.36 -29.94 -21.67
#